data_AF-A0A3D0HQ66-F1
#
_entry.id   AF-A0A3D0HQ66-F1
#
_cell.length_a   1.000
_cell.length_b   1.000
_cell.length_c   1.000
_cell.angle_alpha   90.00
_cell.angle_beta   90.00
_cell.angle_gamma   90.00
#
_symmetry.space_group_name_H-M   'P 1'
#
loop_
_entity.id
_entity.type
_entity.pdbx_description
1 polymer ?
#
loop_
_entity_poly.entity_id
_entity_poly.type
_entity_poly.pdbx_seq_one_letter_code
_entity_poly.pdbx_strand_id
1 'polypeptide(L)'
;MMLVTNQAISFKEDVIKVAKMYFSRWRIEEYFRCKKQKFQFENFRVRKLASINALNFYITTAMAFLALISMKSETNKLKAAILERANPIRKKVYFYYYRFSSGIAGILAFAKEGIRGWFKTKRPRYRQLRFVFLE
;
A
#
# COMPACT_ATOMS: atom_id res chain seq x y z
N MET A 1 -30.01 10.59 -5.18
CA MET A 1 -29.51 9.29 -4.68
C MET A 1 -30.23 8.98 -3.39
N MET A 2 -30.82 7.78 -3.27
CA MET A 2 -31.55 7.33 -2.08
C MET A 2 -30.69 6.31 -1.33
N LEU A 3 -30.53 6.48 -0.02
CA LEU A 3 -29.72 5.59 0.83
C LEU A 3 -30.63 4.81 1.76
N VAL A 4 -30.58 3.48 1.68
CA VAL A 4 -31.26 2.58 2.60
C VAL A 4 -30.23 2.09 3.61
N THR A 5 -30.53 2.22 4.91
CA THR A 5 -29.63 1.86 6.00
C THR A 5 -30.38 1.07 7.06
N ASN A 6 -29.67 0.16 7.73
CA ASN A 6 -30.17 -0.57 8.89
C ASN A 6 -29.98 0.21 10.21
N GLN A 7 -29.28 1.35 10.18
CA GLN A 7 -29.12 2.20 11.36
C GLN A 7 -30.41 2.97 11.65
N ALA A 8 -30.81 2.99 12.92
CA ALA A 8 -31.86 3.87 13.39
C ALA A 8 -31.44 5.33 13.20
N ILE A 9 -32.34 6.13 12.65
CA ILE A 9 -32.13 7.56 12.41
C ILE A 9 -33.10 8.30 13.32
N SER A 10 -32.57 8.91 14.37
CA SER A 10 -33.38 9.66 15.34
C SER A 10 -33.18 11.16 15.18
N PHE A 11 -31.95 11.60 14.87
CA PHE A 11 -31.60 13.00 14.77
C PHE A 11 -30.87 13.34 13.46
N LYS A 12 -30.80 14.64 13.14
CA LYS A 12 -30.11 15.16 11.95
C LYS A 12 -28.65 14.69 11.86
N GLU A 13 -27.98 14.55 13.01
CA GLU A 13 -26.58 14.12 13.07
C GLU A 13 -26.38 12.69 12.57
N ASP A 14 -27.33 11.80 12.85
CA ASP A 14 -27.32 10.41 12.38
C ASP A 14 -27.40 10.37 10.85
N VAL A 15 -28.25 11.22 10.25
CA VAL A 15 -28.35 11.37 8.79
C VAL A 15 -27.01 11.81 8.20
N ILE A 16 -26.36 12.82 8.82
CA ILE A 16 -25.05 13.31 8.37
C ILE A 16 -23.99 12.21 8.49
N LYS A 17 -24.02 11.42 9.56
CA LYS A 17 -23.10 10.30 9.78
C LYS A 17 -23.28 9.21 8.72
N VAL A 18 -24.51 8.81 8.42
CA VAL A 18 -24.84 7.85 7.35
C VAL A 18 -24.36 8.36 6.01
N ALA A 19 -24.60 9.64 5.69
CA ALA A 19 -24.11 10.25 4.46
C ALA A 19 -22.57 10.24 4.38
N LYS A 20 -21.86 10.62 5.46
CA LYS A 20 -20.39 10.56 5.54
C LYS A 20 -19.86 9.14 5.37
N MET A 21 -20.51 8.13 5.97
CA MET A 21 -20.15 6.72 5.78
C MET A 21 -20.32 6.31 4.31
N TYR A 22 -21.42 6.69 3.68
CA TYR A 22 -21.62 6.42 2.27
C TYR A 22 -20.54 7.09 1.39
N PHE A 23 -20.20 8.35 1.65
CA PHE A 23 -19.12 9.03 0.91
C PHE A 23 -17.75 8.38 1.14
N SER A 24 -17.51 7.79 2.31
CA SER A 24 -16.28 7.03 2.58
C SER A 24 -16.12 5.80 1.69
N ARG A 25 -17.21 5.30 1.07
CA ARG A 25 -17.18 4.25 0.05
C ARG A 25 -16.21 4.59 -1.09
N TRP A 26 -16.05 5.87 -1.44
CA TRP A 26 -15.12 6.32 -2.47
C TRP A 26 -13.67 5.83 -2.26
N ARG A 27 -13.28 5.54 -1.01
CA ARG A 27 -11.97 4.95 -0.70
C ARG A 27 -11.72 3.61 -1.40
N ILE A 28 -12.76 2.79 -1.62
CA ILE A 28 -12.60 1.51 -2.34
C ILE A 28 -12.36 1.74 -3.83
N GLU A 29 -12.98 2.77 -4.41
CA GLU A 29 -12.78 3.12 -5.81
C GLU A 29 -11.36 3.65 -6.03
N GLU A 30 -10.85 4.46 -5.10
CA GLU A 30 -9.45 4.85 -5.10
C GLU A 30 -8.53 3.63 -5.01
N TYR A 31 -8.81 2.67 -4.11
CA TYR A 31 -8.05 1.43 -3.98
C TYR A 31 -7.96 0.70 -5.32
N PHE A 32 -9.09 0.44 -5.98
CA PHE A 32 -9.10 -0.28 -7.25
C PHE A 32 -8.40 0.49 -8.36
N ARG A 33 -8.60 1.81 -8.44
CA ARG A 33 -7.97 2.64 -9.47
C ARG A 33 -6.46 2.71 -9.29
N CYS A 34 -5.99 2.88 -8.05
CA CYS A 34 -4.56 2.91 -7.72
C CYS A 34 -3.90 1.56 -8.06
N LYS A 35 -4.53 0.45 -7.68
CA LYS A 35 -4.10 -0.91 -8.02
C LYS A 35 -3.94 -1.10 -9.53
N LYS A 36 -4.91 -0.65 -10.32
CA LYS A 36 -4.88 -0.74 -11.78
C LYS A 36 -3.78 0.12 -12.40
N GLN A 37 -3.74 1.40 -12.05
CA GLN A 37 -2.87 2.39 -12.70
C GLN A 37 -1.44 2.38 -12.17
N LYS A 38 -1.25 2.49 -10.85
CA LYS A 38 0.09 2.62 -10.23
C LYS A 38 0.84 1.29 -10.20
N PHE A 39 0.15 0.19 -9.93
CA PHE A 39 0.76 -1.14 -9.89
C PHE A 39 0.59 -1.91 -11.21
N GLN A 40 0.05 -1.27 -12.24
CA GLN A 40 -0.12 -1.84 -13.58
C GLN A 40 -0.80 -3.22 -13.59
N PHE A 41 -1.79 -3.41 -12.71
CA PHE A 41 -2.47 -4.69 -12.53
C PHE A 41 -3.07 -5.25 -13.84
N GLU A 42 -3.55 -4.36 -14.72
CA GLU A 42 -4.13 -4.73 -16.02
C GLU A 42 -3.07 -5.06 -17.09
N ASN A 43 -1.79 -4.74 -16.84
CA ASN A 43 -0.68 -4.98 -17.76
C ASN A 43 0.23 -6.13 -17.28
N PHE A 44 -0.32 -7.12 -16.60
CA PHE A 44 0.43 -8.32 -16.22
C PHE A 44 0.86 -9.11 -17.46
N ARG A 45 2.16 -9.40 -17.55
CA ARG A 45 2.75 -10.17 -18.66
C ARG A 45 2.90 -11.66 -18.36
N VAL A 46 2.10 -12.18 -17.41
CA VAL A 46 2.16 -13.58 -16.99
C VAL A 46 0.92 -14.32 -17.45
N ARG A 47 1.10 -15.54 -17.97
CA ARG A 47 0.02 -16.34 -18.58
C ARG A 47 -0.62 -17.36 -17.62
N LYS A 48 0.12 -17.84 -16.62
CA LYS A 48 -0.38 -18.86 -15.67
C LYS A 48 -1.28 -18.22 -14.62
N LEU A 49 -2.46 -18.80 -14.38
CA LEU A 49 -3.40 -18.33 -13.35
C LEU A 49 -2.78 -18.29 -11.95
N ALA A 50 -2.01 -19.32 -11.58
CA ALA A 50 -1.32 -19.35 -10.28
C ALA A 50 -0.39 -18.15 -10.08
N SER A 51 0.34 -17.76 -11.12
CA SER A 51 1.26 -16.62 -11.07
C SER A 51 0.51 -15.28 -11.09
N ILE A 52 -0.61 -15.18 -11.81
CA ILE A 52 -1.50 -14.01 -11.77
C ILE A 52 -2.06 -13.82 -10.36
N ASN A 53 -2.52 -14.90 -9.72
CA ASN A 53 -3.03 -14.88 -8.36
C ASN A 53 -1.95 -14.49 -7.34
N ALA A 54 -0.73 -15.00 -7.51
CA ALA A 54 0.40 -14.61 -6.67
C ALA A 54 0.73 -13.11 -6.80
N LEU A 55 0.81 -12.58 -8.03
CA LEU A 55 1.03 -11.15 -8.25
C LEU A 55 -0.11 -10.30 -7.67
N ASN A 56 -1.36 -10.74 -7.85
CA ASN A 56 -2.52 -10.09 -7.26
C ASN A 56 -2.42 -10.03 -5.72
N PHE A 57 -1.97 -11.12 -5.10
CA PHE A 57 -1.73 -11.18 -3.66
C PHE A 57 -0.64 -10.18 -3.21
N TYR A 58 0.50 -10.12 -3.90
CA TYR A 58 1.58 -9.17 -3.58
C TYR A 58 1.17 -7.71 -3.72
N ILE A 59 0.38 -7.37 -4.75
CA ILE A 59 -0.15 -6.00 -4.87
C ILE A 59 -1.15 -5.73 -3.75
N THR A 60 -1.94 -6.71 -3.36
CA THR A 60 -2.93 -6.56 -2.29
C THR A 60 -2.24 -6.32 -0.94
N THR A 61 -1.15 -7.03 -0.63
CA THR A 61 -0.33 -6.75 0.55
C THR A 61 0.34 -5.38 0.48
N ALA A 62 0.85 -4.96 -0.68
CA ALA A 62 1.38 -3.61 -0.87
C ALA A 62 0.31 -2.53 -0.61
N MET A 63 -0.90 -2.70 -1.14
CA MET A 63 -2.02 -1.79 -0.88
C MET A 63 -2.43 -1.77 0.60
N ALA A 64 -2.39 -2.92 1.28
CA ALA A 64 -2.65 -2.99 2.71
C ALA A 64 -1.61 -2.18 3.51
N PHE A 65 -0.34 -2.23 3.14
CA PHE A 65 0.68 -1.36 3.75
C PHE A 65 0.39 0.13 3.54
N LEU A 66 -0.05 0.54 2.35
CA LEU A 66 -0.47 1.93 2.11
C LEU A 66 -1.66 2.32 2.98
N ALA A 67 -2.64 1.42 3.14
CA ALA A 67 -3.81 1.65 4.01
C ALA A 67 -3.38 1.83 5.48
N LEU A 68 -2.47 0.97 5.97
CA LEU A 68 -1.92 1.07 7.32
C LEU A 68 -1.20 2.40 7.54
N ILE A 69 -0.41 2.87 6.57
CA ILE A 69 0.23 4.19 6.63
C ILE A 69 -0.82 5.31 6.67
N SER A 70 -1.90 5.19 5.89
CA SER A 70 -2.98 6.17 5.89
C SER A 70 -3.66 6.30 7.27
N MET A 71 -3.78 5.19 8.00
CA MET A 71 -4.40 5.16 9.33
C MET A 71 -3.49 5.67 10.44
N LYS A 72 -2.17 5.79 10.22
CA LYS A 72 -1.26 6.35 11.22
C LYS A 72 -1.56 7.82 11.49
N SER A 73 -1.20 8.29 12.69
CA SER A 73 -1.35 9.69 13.09
C SER A 73 -0.63 10.63 12.12
N GLU A 74 -1.15 11.84 11.95
CA GLU A 74 -0.49 12.89 11.14
C GLU A 74 0.85 13.33 11.75
N THR A 75 1.04 13.12 13.06
CA THR A 75 2.30 13.37 13.77
C THR A 75 3.40 12.35 13.43
N ASN A 76 3.08 11.27 12.72
CA ASN A 76 4.06 10.27 12.37
C ASN A 76 5.06 10.82 11.34
N LYS A 77 6.34 10.89 11.73
CA LYS A 77 7.43 11.40 10.89
C LYS A 77 7.52 10.72 9.52
N LEU A 78 7.32 9.40 9.46
CA LEU A 78 7.36 8.66 8.19
C LEU A 78 6.20 9.07 7.28
N LYS A 79 4.98 9.17 7.82
CA LYS A 79 3.80 9.58 7.06
C LYS A 79 3.97 11.00 6.50
N ALA A 80 4.46 11.92 7.33
CA ALA A 80 4.75 13.29 6.93
C ALA A 80 5.80 13.36 5.81
N ALA A 81 6.93 12.66 5.96
CA ALA A 81 7.98 12.62 4.94
C ALA A 81 7.48 12.05 3.60
N ILE A 82 6.65 11.00 3.63
CA ILE A 82 6.05 10.45 2.41
C ILE A 82 5.11 11.47 1.74
N LEU A 83 4.27 12.17 2.53
CA LEU A 83 3.32 13.15 2.00
C LEU A 83 4.00 14.38 1.42
N GLU A 84 5.10 14.81 2.03
CA GLU A 84 5.96 15.89 1.53
C GLU A 84 6.59 15.47 0.20
N ARG A 85 7.22 14.29 0.15
CA ARG A 85 7.87 13.79 -1.07
C ARG A 85 6.89 13.53 -2.22
N ALA A 86 5.63 13.20 -1.91
CA ALA A 86 4.59 13.00 -2.90
C ALA A 86 4.30 14.25 -3.75
N ASN A 87 4.66 15.45 -3.27
CA ASN A 87 4.54 16.74 -3.93
C ASN A 87 3.26 16.92 -4.80
N PRO A 88 2.06 16.87 -4.19
CA PRO A 88 0.81 16.95 -4.93
C PRO A 88 0.53 18.36 -5.44
N ILE A 89 0.00 18.48 -6.66
CA ILE A 89 -0.45 19.76 -7.25
C ILE A 89 -1.54 20.41 -6.40
N ARG A 90 -2.48 19.62 -5.86
CA ARG A 90 -3.56 20.11 -4.98
C ARG A 90 -3.41 19.56 -3.57
N LYS A 91 -3.13 20.43 -2.61
CA LYS A 91 -2.88 20.06 -1.20
C LYS A 91 -4.11 19.49 -0.47
N LYS A 92 -5.33 19.93 -0.82
CA LYS A 92 -6.59 19.59 -0.15
C LYS A 92 -7.30 18.33 -0.66
N VAL A 93 -6.72 17.60 -1.61
CA VAL A 93 -7.40 16.43 -2.21
C VAL A 93 -7.01 15.15 -1.48
N TYR A 94 -8.02 14.38 -1.06
CA TYR A 94 -7.91 13.17 -0.24
C TYR A 94 -7.64 11.88 -1.04
N PHE A 95 -6.71 11.93 -2.02
CA PHE A 95 -6.24 10.72 -2.70
C PHE A 95 -5.01 10.15 -1.98
N TYR A 96 -5.26 9.45 -0.87
CA TYR A 96 -4.20 8.96 0.01
C TYR A 96 -3.35 7.87 -0.65
N TYR A 97 -3.96 6.88 -1.30
CA TYR A 97 -3.22 5.75 -1.87
C TYR A 97 -2.25 6.19 -2.96
N TYR A 98 -2.69 7.10 -3.84
CA TYR A 98 -1.86 7.65 -4.91
C TYR A 98 -0.71 8.51 -4.38
N ARG A 99 -0.99 9.31 -3.35
CA ARG A 99 0.03 10.17 -2.73
C ARG A 99 1.07 9.32 -2.03
N PHE A 100 0.65 8.36 -1.20
CA PHE A 100 1.58 7.47 -0.52
C PHE A 100 2.40 6.64 -1.51
N SER A 101 1.79 6.05 -2.54
CA SER A 101 2.54 5.29 -3.54
C SER A 101 3.59 6.16 -4.25
N SER A 102 3.23 7.39 -4.63
CA SER A 102 4.13 8.29 -5.36
C SER A 102 5.23 8.86 -4.47
N GLY A 103 4.91 9.18 -3.21
CA GLY A 103 5.88 9.62 -2.22
C GLY A 103 6.89 8.52 -1.89
N ILE A 104 6.43 7.28 -1.66
CA ILE A 104 7.31 6.13 -1.41
C ILE A 104 8.23 5.88 -2.62
N ALA A 105 7.68 5.88 -3.84
CA ALA A 105 8.48 5.77 -5.05
C ALA A 105 9.53 6.89 -5.15
N GLY A 106 9.16 8.13 -4.81
CA GLY A 106 10.06 9.28 -4.81
C GLY A 106 11.13 9.25 -3.72
N ILE A 107 10.89 8.59 -2.58
CA ILE A 107 11.90 8.35 -1.54
C ILE A 107 12.87 7.25 -2.02
N LEU A 108 12.32 6.14 -2.49
CA LEU A 108 13.11 4.98 -2.92
C LEU A 108 13.92 5.25 -4.19
N ALA A 109 13.52 6.21 -5.03
CA ALA A 109 14.29 6.61 -6.21
C ALA A 109 15.71 7.09 -5.87
N PHE A 110 15.94 7.62 -4.67
CA PHE A 110 17.28 8.02 -4.21
C PHE A 110 18.05 6.90 -3.50
N ALA A 111 17.40 5.77 -3.20
CA ALA A 111 18.05 4.63 -2.57
C ALA A 111 18.94 3.94 -3.62
N LYS A 112 20.24 4.25 -3.60
CA LYS A 112 21.25 3.61 -4.46
C LYS A 112 21.62 2.21 -3.98
N GLU A 113 21.47 1.97 -2.69
CA GLU A 113 21.69 0.68 -2.06
C GLU A 113 20.35 -0.01 -1.78
N GLY A 114 20.24 -1.26 -2.21
CA GLY A 114 19.06 -2.09 -1.90
C GLY A 114 19.07 -2.57 -0.45
N ILE A 115 18.09 -3.39 -0.10
CA ILE A 115 17.93 -3.93 1.28
C ILE A 115 19.07 -4.90 1.65
N ARG A 116 19.92 -5.30 0.70
CA ARG A 116 21.07 -6.19 0.94
C ARG A 116 21.99 -5.69 2.04
N GLY A 117 22.26 -4.39 2.12
CA GLY A 117 23.09 -3.80 3.18
C GLY A 117 22.43 -3.82 4.56
N TRP A 118 21.10 -3.96 4.62
CA TRP A 118 20.35 -4.04 5.88
C TRP A 118 20.36 -5.44 6.48
N PHE A 119 20.50 -6.48 5.65
CA PHE A 119 20.74 -7.83 6.13
C PHE A 119 22.20 -7.90 6.61
N LYS A 120 22.43 -7.71 7.92
CA LYS A 120 23.72 -8.04 8.51
C LYS A 120 24.02 -9.50 8.16
N THR A 121 25.04 -9.74 7.34
CA THR A 121 25.50 -11.09 6.99
C THR A 121 25.99 -11.76 8.26
N LYS A 122 25.11 -12.50 8.96
CA LYS A 122 25.52 -13.33 10.08
C LYS A 122 26.41 -14.43 9.51
N ARG A 123 27.69 -14.43 9.87
CA ARG A 123 28.62 -15.52 9.52
C ARG A 123 28.01 -16.82 10.06
N PRO A 124 27.79 -17.87 9.24
CA PRO A 124 27.33 -19.14 9.77
C PRO A 124 28.37 -19.62 10.79
N ARG A 125 27.93 -19.88 12.04
CA ARG A 125 28.83 -20.16 13.18
C ARG A 125 29.63 -21.45 12.97
N TYR A 126 29.14 -22.36 12.13
CA TYR A 126 29.79 -23.63 11.77
C TYR A 126 29.49 -23.97 10.31
N ARG A 127 30.52 -24.00 9.44
CA ARG A 127 30.48 -24.76 8.19
C ARG A 127 31.18 -26.08 8.47
N GLN A 128 30.44 -27.17 8.60
CA GLN A 128 31.05 -28.50 8.58
C GLN A 128 31.66 -28.71 7.19
N LEU A 129 32.98 -28.81 7.10
CA LEU A 129 33.67 -29.23 5.88
C LEU A 129 33.30 -30.69 5.66
N ARG A 130 32.59 -30.99 4.57
CA ARG A 130 32.37 -32.37 4.14
C ARG A 130 33.55 -32.75 3.26
N PHE A 131 34.38 -33.69 3.69
CA PHE A 131 35.32 -34.35 2.79
C PHE A 131 34.50 -35.19 1.82
N VAL A 132 34.56 -34.85 0.54
CA VAL A 132 34.09 -35.75 -0.51
C VAL A 132 35.24 -36.74 -0.72
N PHE A 133 35.08 -37.96 -0.23
CA PHE A 133 35.93 -39.06 -0.67
C PHE A 133 35.52 -39.38 -2.10
N LEU A 134 36.47 -39.23 -3.02
CA LEU A 134 36.37 -39.79 -4.37
C LEU A 134 36.74 -41.26 -4.21
N GLU A 135 35.75 -42.15 -4.39
CA GLU A 135 35.99 -43.56 -4.70
C GLU A 135 36.41 -43.73 -6.15
#